data_AF-A0A531MUE2-F1
#
_entry.id   AF-A0A531MUE2-F1
#
_cell.length_a   1.000
_cell.length_b   1.000
_cell.length_c   1.000
_cell.angle_alpha   90.00
_cell.angle_beta   90.00
_cell.angle_gamma   90.00
#
_symmetry.space_group_name_H-M   'P 1'
#
loop_
_entity.id
_entity.type
_entity.pdbx_description
1 polymer ?
#
loop_
_entity_poly.entity_id
_entity_poly.type
_entity_poly.pdbx_seq_one_letter_code
_entity_poly.pdbx_strand_id
1 'polypeptide(L)'
;MRMSRVHGGGLHVVADYSEAPPFSFQNQSPSFTVFDLDGRFAGLKLDGFYEPEKRSVALSPKGAELFLAERLVPDLPKGSTLYGRIMPTAEPSELPDPAALAALGEAMMEGAGGVTVGAHMPAAYTYLGQFIAHDLSQMRDEDPACPTLNWRSAALDLDSLFGPVDRHLQPVRDTCLSAGLRLGKTHGPNAGFDDLPRTRQGEAVIADQRNDSNLGIAQFHVAMTRFHQAVASRFPHESEDEQRSITRQHFQAVVLFDYLKHVIDPVVYRDVFRNGRAVVRPDSSFDKEPFLLPVEFAAACFRFGHSMVRSEYMTWGRQNGGALARLLELTHLGGGLEDGRLPADWVVH
;
A
#
# COMPACT_ATOMS: atom_id res chain seq x y z
N MET A 1 9.80 37.85 30.15
CA MET A 1 8.69 38.61 30.77
C MET A 1 8.27 39.77 29.85
N ARG A 2 7.36 39.51 28.91
CA ARG A 2 6.21 40.34 28.51
C ARG A 2 5.46 39.55 27.43
N MET A 3 4.20 39.27 27.71
CA MET A 3 3.28 38.55 26.85
C MET A 3 2.68 39.49 25.81
N SER A 4 2.46 39.00 24.59
CA SER A 4 1.30 39.33 23.78
C SER A 4 0.69 38.03 23.24
N ARG A 5 -0.62 37.86 23.48
CA ARG A 5 -1.43 36.75 22.98
C ARG A 5 -1.84 37.05 21.54
N VAL A 6 -1.62 36.10 20.64
CA VAL A 6 -2.40 35.94 19.41
C VAL A 6 -2.85 34.48 19.34
N HIS A 7 -4.15 34.27 19.23
CA HIS A 7 -4.81 32.97 19.09
C HIS A 7 -4.65 32.45 17.65
N GLY A 8 -4.39 31.14 17.51
CA GLY A 8 -4.30 30.44 16.23
C GLY A 8 -3.06 29.55 16.17
N GLY A 9 -3.05 28.44 16.92
CA GLY A 9 -1.93 27.50 16.98
C GLY A 9 -1.87 26.59 15.76
N GLY A 10 -1.24 27.07 14.68
CA GLY A 10 -0.59 26.22 13.68
C GLY A 10 0.87 26.04 14.08
N LEU A 11 1.30 24.81 14.32
CA LEU A 11 2.70 24.49 14.61
C LEU A 11 3.53 24.70 13.33
N HIS A 12 4.21 25.84 13.21
CA HIS A 12 5.19 26.08 12.15
C HIS A 12 6.48 25.31 12.47
N VAL A 13 6.72 24.22 11.74
CA VAL A 13 8.04 23.58 11.68
C VAL A 13 8.78 24.18 10.49
N VAL A 14 9.74 25.07 10.77
CA VAL A 14 10.68 25.59 9.77
C VAL A 14 11.90 24.67 9.79
N ALA A 15 12.07 23.85 8.75
CA ALA A 15 13.32 23.13 8.51
C ALA A 15 14.21 24.03 7.64
N ASP A 16 15.23 24.60 8.26
CA ASP A 16 16.27 25.40 7.61
C ASP A 16 17.22 24.44 6.86
N TYR A 17 17.31 24.56 5.54
CA TYR A 17 18.27 23.83 4.70
C TYR A 17 19.24 24.84 4.08
N SER A 18 20.37 25.07 4.75
CA SER A 18 21.50 25.82 4.20
C SER A 18 22.70 24.89 3.91
N GLU A 19 23.11 24.90 2.63
CA GLU A 19 24.42 24.55 2.03
C GLU A 19 24.91 23.08 2.10
N ALA A 20 25.44 22.40 1.05
CA ALA A 20 26.17 22.82 -0.15
C ALA A 20 26.17 21.74 -1.30
N PRO A 21 26.61 22.06 -2.55
CA PRO A 21 26.76 21.16 -3.73
C PRO A 21 28.26 20.84 -4.05
N PRO A 22 28.69 20.24 -5.19
CA PRO A 22 28.02 19.42 -6.23
C PRO A 22 28.71 18.04 -6.47
N PHE A 23 27.97 17.00 -6.87
CA PHE A 23 28.55 15.82 -7.53
C PHE A 23 28.26 15.89 -9.04
N SER A 24 29.33 15.90 -9.84
CA SER A 24 29.28 15.79 -11.30
C SER A 24 29.08 14.33 -11.70
N PHE A 25 27.95 14.01 -12.33
CA PHE A 25 27.80 12.76 -13.06
C PHE A 25 28.42 12.92 -14.46
N GLN A 26 29.52 12.20 -14.71
CA GLN A 26 29.98 11.94 -16.06
C GLN A 26 28.95 11.05 -16.77
N ASN A 27 28.64 11.41 -18.00
CA ASN A 27 27.81 10.67 -18.96
C ASN A 27 28.15 9.18 -18.98
N GLN A 28 27.31 8.36 -18.34
CA GLN A 28 27.04 7.01 -18.80
C GLN A 28 25.54 6.92 -18.99
N SER A 29 25.10 6.99 -20.25
CA SER A 29 23.72 6.71 -20.62
C SER A 29 23.41 5.28 -20.17
N PRO A 30 22.47 5.04 -19.23
CA PRO A 30 22.01 3.69 -18.98
C PRO A 30 21.33 3.19 -20.25
N SER A 31 21.83 2.09 -20.81
CA SER A 31 21.17 1.39 -21.91
C SER A 31 19.88 0.76 -21.37
N PHE A 32 18.76 1.41 -21.58
CA PHE A 32 17.44 0.80 -21.39
C PHE A 32 17.03 0.14 -22.71
N THR A 33 16.62 -1.13 -22.64
CA THR A 33 15.90 -1.77 -23.74
C THR A 33 14.49 -1.20 -23.73
N VAL A 34 14.19 -0.31 -24.68
CA VAL A 34 12.81 0.12 -24.97
C VAL A 34 12.11 -1.06 -25.62
N PHE A 35 11.13 -1.64 -24.92
CA PHE A 35 10.14 -2.50 -25.59
C PHE A 35 9.17 -1.57 -26.30
N ASP A 36 9.34 -1.44 -27.60
CA ASP A 36 8.39 -0.77 -28.46
C ASP A 36 7.15 -1.66 -28.56
N LEU A 37 6.10 -1.31 -27.80
CA LEU A 37 4.76 -1.88 -27.99
C LEU A 37 4.11 -1.18 -29.19
N ASP A 38 4.76 -1.30 -30.34
CA ASP A 38 4.32 -0.73 -31.60
C ASP A 38 3.10 -1.54 -32.08
N GLY A 39 1.91 -1.11 -31.66
CA GLY A 39 0.73 -1.94 -31.76
C GLY A 39 -0.61 -1.24 -31.56
N ARG A 40 -0.79 -0.03 -32.09
CA ARG A 40 -2.11 0.59 -32.39
C ARG A 40 -3.03 0.90 -31.21
N PHE A 41 -2.59 1.74 -30.27
CA PHE A 41 -3.54 2.63 -29.58
C PHE A 41 -3.85 3.82 -30.48
N ALA A 42 -4.79 3.63 -31.42
CA ALA A 42 -5.22 4.68 -32.34
C ALA A 42 -6.01 5.77 -31.59
N GLY A 43 -5.31 6.67 -30.89
CA GLY A 43 -5.90 7.87 -30.28
C GLY A 43 -5.22 8.43 -29.04
N LEU A 44 -4.35 7.66 -28.37
CA LEU A 44 -3.61 8.13 -27.19
C LEU A 44 -2.15 8.41 -27.56
N LYS A 45 -1.85 9.67 -27.90
CA LYS A 45 -0.48 10.17 -27.81
C LYS A 45 -0.16 10.41 -26.34
N LEU A 46 0.61 9.50 -25.73
CA LEU A 46 1.37 9.79 -24.52
C LEU A 46 2.60 10.61 -24.95
N ASP A 47 2.39 11.89 -25.27
CA ASP A 47 3.50 12.82 -25.48
C ASP A 47 4.15 13.09 -24.10
N GLY A 48 5.22 12.35 -23.80
CA GLY A 48 6.20 12.73 -22.77
C GLY A 48 6.19 11.88 -21.49
N PHE A 49 7.33 11.24 -21.24
CA PHE A 49 7.85 11.15 -19.88
C PHE A 49 7.85 12.57 -19.28
N TYR A 50 7.40 12.71 -18.03
CA TYR A 50 7.34 13.94 -17.25
C TYR A 50 8.32 15.05 -17.74
N GLU A 51 7.80 16.06 -18.44
CA GLU A 51 8.53 17.27 -18.78
C GLU A 51 8.17 18.36 -17.75
N PRO A 52 9.14 18.90 -16.99
CA PRO A 52 8.87 19.91 -15.94
C PRO A 52 8.09 21.15 -16.44
N GLU A 53 8.21 21.48 -17.73
CA GLU A 53 7.56 22.63 -18.37
C GLU A 53 6.17 22.32 -18.93
N LYS A 54 5.81 21.04 -19.11
CA LYS A 54 4.50 20.58 -19.58
C LYS A 54 3.78 19.84 -18.46
N ARG A 55 3.46 20.58 -17.40
CA ARG A 55 2.79 20.05 -16.20
C ARG A 55 1.42 19.42 -16.48
N SER A 56 0.81 19.74 -17.62
CA SER A 56 -0.40 19.08 -18.10
C SER A 56 -0.05 17.99 -19.11
N VAL A 57 -0.19 16.73 -18.71
CA VAL A 57 -0.56 15.70 -19.68
C VAL A 57 -2.02 16.01 -20.02
N ALA A 58 -2.26 16.65 -21.15
CA ALA A 58 -3.59 16.75 -21.70
C ALA A 58 -3.99 15.35 -22.16
N LEU A 59 -4.57 14.55 -21.25
CA LEU A 59 -5.38 13.42 -21.65
C LEU A 59 -6.54 14.04 -22.44
N SER A 60 -6.43 14.05 -23.77
CA SER A 60 -7.39 14.76 -24.60
C SER A 60 -8.81 14.28 -24.25
N PRO A 61 -9.83 15.16 -24.19
CA PRO A 61 -11.14 14.87 -23.60
C PRO A 61 -11.99 13.80 -24.29
N LYS A 62 -11.43 12.98 -25.18
CA LYS A 62 -12.14 11.80 -25.70
C LYS A 62 -12.11 10.60 -24.76
N GLY A 63 -11.50 10.68 -23.57
CA GLY A 63 -11.36 9.50 -22.72
C GLY A 63 -11.13 9.68 -21.22
N ALA A 64 -10.96 10.90 -20.72
CA ALA A 64 -10.83 11.19 -19.29
C ALA A 64 -12.15 11.65 -18.67
N GLU A 65 -13.28 11.11 -19.16
CA GLU A 65 -14.48 11.09 -18.33
C GLU A 65 -14.20 10.06 -17.23
N LEU A 66 -13.96 10.54 -16.01
CA LEU A 66 -14.30 9.78 -14.81
C LEU A 66 -15.80 9.47 -14.96
N PHE A 67 -16.13 8.41 -15.70
CA PHE A 67 -17.50 7.95 -15.83
C PHE A 67 -17.96 7.71 -14.41
N LEU A 68 -18.91 8.54 -13.98
CA LEU A 68 -19.64 8.40 -12.74
C LEU A 68 -20.38 7.07 -12.82
N ALA A 69 -19.68 6.00 -12.45
CA ALA A 69 -20.25 4.68 -12.27
C ALA A 69 -21.25 4.67 -11.08
N GLU A 70 -21.37 5.79 -10.35
CA GLU A 70 -22.47 6.02 -9.41
C GLU A 70 -23.86 5.92 -10.06
N ARG A 71 -23.99 6.09 -11.39
CA ARG A 71 -25.30 6.02 -12.03
C ARG A 71 -25.82 4.62 -12.34
N LEU A 72 -25.07 3.55 -12.08
CA LEU A 72 -25.46 2.20 -12.51
C LEU A 72 -25.50 1.11 -11.44
N VAL A 73 -25.06 1.36 -10.20
CA VAL A 73 -25.10 0.33 -9.15
C VAL A 73 -25.78 0.86 -7.89
N PRO A 74 -27.12 0.78 -7.79
CA PRO A 74 -27.78 0.93 -6.50
C PRO A 74 -27.30 -0.19 -5.56
N ASP A 75 -26.99 0.16 -4.32
CA ASP A 75 -26.64 -0.75 -3.21
C ASP A 75 -25.22 -1.38 -3.24
N LEU A 76 -24.18 -0.54 -3.27
CA LEU A 76 -22.82 -0.99 -2.96
C LEU A 76 -22.73 -1.57 -1.53
N PRO A 77 -22.01 -2.68 -1.32
CA PRO A 77 -21.69 -3.17 0.01
C PRO A 77 -21.12 -2.06 0.92
N LYS A 78 -21.50 -2.06 2.19
CA LYS A 78 -21.02 -1.04 3.15
C LYS A 78 -19.48 -1.04 3.21
N GLY A 79 -18.87 0.13 3.00
CA GLY A 79 -17.42 0.31 3.00
C GLY A 79 -16.74 0.01 1.66
N SER A 80 -17.50 -0.35 0.62
CA SER A 80 -17.00 -0.52 -0.74
C SER A 80 -17.23 0.73 -1.61
N THR A 81 -16.47 0.84 -2.69
CA THR A 81 -16.57 1.88 -3.71
C THR A 81 -16.31 1.29 -5.09
N LEU A 82 -16.54 2.04 -6.15
CA LEU A 82 -16.19 1.62 -7.51
C LEU A 82 -14.75 2.05 -7.84
N TYR A 83 -14.08 1.29 -8.69
CA TYR A 83 -12.85 1.80 -9.32
C TYR A 83 -13.20 2.88 -10.35
N GLY A 84 -12.43 3.96 -10.33
CA GLY A 84 -12.41 4.93 -11.40
C GLY A 84 -11.51 4.46 -12.55
N ARG A 85 -11.42 5.26 -13.61
CA ARG A 85 -10.50 5.04 -14.73
C ARG A 85 -9.78 6.31 -15.10
N ILE A 86 -8.52 6.18 -15.51
CA ILE A 86 -7.73 7.25 -16.14
C ILE A 86 -7.85 7.16 -17.66
N MET A 87 -7.96 5.94 -18.19
CA MET A 87 -8.04 5.65 -19.62
C MET A 87 -9.39 5.01 -19.98
N PRO A 88 -9.85 5.16 -21.23
CA PRO A 88 -11.00 4.41 -21.73
C PRO A 88 -10.82 2.89 -21.58
N THR A 89 -11.93 2.17 -21.42
CA THR A 89 -11.93 0.70 -21.50
C THR A 89 -11.53 0.27 -22.91
N ALA A 90 -10.56 -0.64 -23.01
CA ALA A 90 -10.17 -1.26 -24.28
C ALA A 90 -11.29 -2.16 -24.80
N GLU A 91 -11.53 -2.13 -26.11
CA GLU A 91 -12.45 -3.05 -26.76
C GLU A 91 -11.90 -4.49 -26.69
N PRO A 92 -12.75 -5.54 -26.66
CA PRO A 92 -12.27 -6.92 -26.61
C PRO A 92 -11.28 -7.29 -27.73
N SER A 93 -11.40 -6.65 -28.90
CA SER A 93 -10.47 -6.83 -30.02
C SER A 93 -9.09 -6.19 -29.82
N GLU A 94 -8.95 -5.29 -28.86
CA GLU A 94 -7.69 -4.63 -28.50
C GLU A 94 -6.95 -5.36 -27.38
N LEU A 95 -7.60 -6.33 -26.71
CA LEU A 95 -6.99 -7.10 -25.65
C LEU A 95 -5.92 -8.06 -26.21
N PRO A 96 -4.74 -8.16 -25.58
CA PRO A 96 -3.73 -9.13 -25.98
C PRO A 96 -4.25 -10.56 -25.85
N ASP A 97 -3.72 -11.45 -26.69
CA ASP A 97 -3.98 -12.89 -26.59
C ASP A 97 -3.61 -13.40 -25.18
N PRO A 98 -4.53 -14.06 -24.44
CA PRO A 98 -4.23 -14.64 -23.14
C PRO A 98 -3.00 -15.56 -23.13
N ALA A 99 -2.74 -16.28 -24.23
CA ALA A 99 -1.54 -17.11 -24.34
C ALA A 99 -0.26 -16.27 -24.41
N ALA A 100 -0.30 -15.11 -25.09
CA ALA A 100 0.81 -14.16 -25.13
C ALA A 100 1.05 -13.52 -23.76
N LEU A 101 -0.01 -13.21 -23.00
CA LEU A 101 0.12 -12.70 -21.63
C LEU A 101 0.73 -13.75 -20.68
N ALA A 102 0.33 -15.01 -20.80
CA ALA A 102 0.92 -16.10 -20.04
C ALA A 102 2.40 -16.28 -20.38
N ALA A 103 2.75 -16.28 -21.67
CA ALA A 103 4.14 -16.38 -22.12
C ALA A 103 5.00 -15.21 -21.63
N LEU A 104 4.45 -13.98 -21.62
CA LEU A 104 5.12 -12.81 -21.05
C LEU A 104 5.35 -12.98 -19.54
N GLY A 105 4.34 -13.48 -18.81
CA GLY A 105 4.46 -13.75 -17.38
C GLY A 105 5.59 -14.73 -17.04
N GLU A 106 5.67 -15.86 -17.77
CA GLU A 106 6.75 -16.84 -17.62
C GLU A 106 8.12 -16.22 -17.93
N ALA A 107 8.24 -15.45 -19.01
CA ALA A 107 9.49 -14.77 -19.37
C ALA A 107 9.93 -13.73 -18.33
N MET A 108 8.98 -13.11 -17.61
CA MET A 108 9.28 -12.18 -16.51
C MET A 108 9.76 -12.90 -15.25
N MET A 109 9.45 -14.19 -15.08
CA MET A 109 9.94 -15.02 -13.98
C MET A 109 11.34 -15.60 -14.28
N GLU A 110 11.60 -16.02 -15.52
CA GLU A 110 12.90 -16.53 -15.98
C GLU A 110 13.92 -15.40 -16.21
N GLY A 111 14.45 -14.82 -15.13
CA GLY A 111 15.46 -13.77 -15.23
C GLY A 111 16.01 -13.20 -13.93
N ALA A 112 15.72 -13.82 -12.77
CA ALA A 112 16.07 -13.32 -11.43
C ALA A 112 17.58 -13.32 -11.08
N GLY A 113 18.46 -13.36 -12.08
CA GLY A 113 19.89 -13.08 -11.93
C GLY A 113 20.24 -11.77 -12.62
N GLY A 114 20.32 -10.66 -11.88
CA GLY A 114 21.15 -9.55 -12.38
C GLY A 114 20.90 -8.14 -11.86
N VAL A 115 19.69 -7.76 -11.45
CA VAL A 115 19.46 -6.39 -10.94
C VAL A 115 18.45 -6.43 -9.80
N THR A 116 18.93 -6.26 -8.57
CA THR A 116 18.06 -5.89 -7.45
C THR A 116 17.64 -4.44 -7.66
N VAL A 117 16.55 -4.22 -8.42
CA VAL A 117 15.88 -2.93 -8.43
C VAL A 117 15.46 -2.63 -6.99
N GLY A 118 15.92 -1.50 -6.44
CA GLY A 118 15.70 -1.17 -5.03
C GLY A 118 16.65 -1.86 -4.04
N ALA A 119 17.86 -2.29 -4.45
CA ALA A 119 18.89 -2.79 -3.51
C ALA A 119 19.14 -1.83 -2.32
N HIS A 120 19.03 -0.52 -2.57
CA HIS A 120 19.17 0.53 -1.56
C HIS A 120 17.90 0.76 -0.73
N MET A 121 16.74 0.27 -1.17
CA MET A 121 15.49 0.43 -0.42
C MET A 121 15.45 -0.58 0.73
N PRO A 122 15.27 -0.15 1.98
CA PRO A 122 15.15 -1.07 3.10
C PRO A 122 13.98 -2.03 2.89
N ALA A 123 14.17 -3.31 3.18
CA ALA A 123 13.19 -4.35 2.82
C ALA A 123 11.83 -4.17 3.53
N ALA A 124 11.79 -3.44 4.64
CA ALA A 124 10.54 -3.08 5.32
C ALA A 124 9.58 -2.27 4.42
N TYR A 125 10.09 -1.48 3.47
CA TYR A 125 9.26 -0.71 2.55
C TYR A 125 8.44 -1.61 1.61
N THR A 126 8.92 -2.81 1.30
CA THR A 126 8.15 -3.80 0.54
C THR A 126 6.86 -4.16 1.27
N TYR A 127 6.94 -4.43 2.58
CA TYR A 127 5.79 -4.84 3.38
C TYR A 127 4.88 -3.66 3.77
N LEU A 128 5.45 -2.48 3.99
CA LEU A 128 4.67 -1.23 4.13
C LEU A 128 3.85 -0.96 2.85
N GLY A 129 4.45 -1.12 1.67
CA GLY A 129 3.76 -0.99 0.39
C GLY A 129 2.61 -1.98 0.21
N GLN A 130 2.82 -3.24 0.58
CA GLN A 130 1.77 -4.26 0.55
C GLN A 130 0.62 -3.93 1.52
N PHE A 131 0.93 -3.47 2.74
CA PHE A 131 -0.08 -3.04 3.71
C PHE A 131 -0.90 -1.85 3.18
N ILE A 132 -0.24 -0.85 2.58
CA ILE A 132 -0.89 0.28 1.90
C ILE A 132 -1.82 -0.20 0.78
N ALA A 133 -1.39 -1.19 -0.02
CA ALA A 133 -2.20 -1.75 -1.09
C ALA A 133 -3.47 -2.42 -0.54
N HIS A 134 -3.35 -3.17 0.57
CA HIS A 134 -4.48 -3.83 1.20
C HIS A 134 -5.50 -2.83 1.76
N ASP A 135 -5.03 -1.72 2.34
CA ASP A 135 -5.91 -0.66 2.85
C ASP A 135 -6.65 0.07 1.71
N LEU A 136 -5.96 0.37 0.61
CA LEU A 136 -6.54 1.13 -0.50
C LEU A 136 -7.50 0.32 -1.38
N SER A 137 -7.20 -0.95 -1.60
CA SER A 137 -7.74 -1.69 -2.75
C SER A 137 -8.02 -3.14 -2.42
N GLN A 138 -9.20 -3.59 -2.82
CA GLN A 138 -9.60 -4.99 -2.88
C GLN A 138 -10.55 -5.20 -4.04
N MET A 139 -9.98 -5.53 -5.20
CA MET A 139 -10.75 -5.92 -6.37
C MET A 139 -11.32 -7.32 -6.16
N ARG A 140 -12.65 -7.46 -6.22
CA ARG A 140 -13.31 -8.76 -6.45
C ARG A 140 -14.31 -8.59 -7.57
N ASP A 141 -14.55 -9.68 -8.28
CA ASP A 141 -15.44 -9.80 -9.42
C ASP A 141 -14.86 -9.15 -10.69
N GLU A 142 -14.45 -10.03 -11.60
CA GLU A 142 -13.93 -9.70 -12.94
C GLU A 142 -15.03 -9.81 -14.00
N ASP A 143 -16.31 -9.60 -13.64
CA ASP A 143 -17.36 -9.57 -14.67
C ASP A 143 -17.07 -8.37 -15.60
N PRO A 144 -16.67 -8.60 -16.87
CA PRO A 144 -16.31 -7.52 -17.78
C PRO A 144 -17.51 -6.60 -18.09
N ALA A 145 -18.74 -7.07 -17.83
CA ALA A 145 -19.97 -6.33 -18.04
C ALA A 145 -20.34 -5.42 -16.86
N CYS A 146 -19.69 -5.54 -15.70
CA CYS A 146 -19.99 -4.75 -14.51
C CYS A 146 -18.87 -3.76 -14.17
N PRO A 147 -19.20 -2.58 -13.60
CA PRO A 147 -18.20 -1.70 -13.03
C PRO A 147 -17.38 -2.45 -11.97
N THR A 148 -16.05 -2.38 -12.10
CA THR A 148 -15.16 -3.10 -11.18
C THR A 148 -15.32 -2.56 -9.77
N LEU A 149 -15.66 -3.47 -8.84
CA LEU A 149 -15.92 -3.14 -7.44
C LEU A 149 -14.62 -3.15 -6.62
N ASN A 150 -14.39 -2.09 -5.86
CA ASN A 150 -13.40 -2.04 -4.80
C ASN A 150 -14.08 -2.30 -3.45
N TRP A 151 -13.77 -3.44 -2.81
CA TRP A 151 -14.31 -3.80 -1.50
C TRP A 151 -13.68 -3.03 -0.33
N ARG A 152 -12.84 -2.03 -0.63
CA ARG A 152 -12.25 -1.07 0.31
C ARG A 152 -12.80 0.32 0.07
N SER A 153 -12.58 1.24 1.01
CA SER A 153 -13.05 2.63 0.94
C SER A 153 -12.34 3.50 -0.10
N ALA A 154 -11.30 2.98 -0.79
CA ALA A 154 -10.37 3.75 -1.62
C ALA A 154 -9.63 4.88 -0.85
N ALA A 155 -9.53 4.77 0.47
CA ALA A 155 -8.84 5.72 1.32
C ALA A 155 -7.80 5.00 2.20
N LEU A 156 -6.83 5.77 2.71
CA LEU A 156 -5.88 5.30 3.73
C LEU A 156 -6.49 5.55 5.11
N ASP A 157 -7.62 4.92 5.38
CA ASP A 157 -8.38 5.07 6.62
C ASP A 157 -8.17 3.93 7.62
N LEU A 158 -7.23 3.02 7.32
CA LEU A 158 -6.93 1.87 8.15
C LEU A 158 -8.15 0.95 8.35
N ASP A 159 -9.07 0.87 7.38
CA ASP A 159 -10.17 -0.10 7.41
C ASP A 159 -9.65 -1.55 7.40
N SER A 160 -8.43 -1.78 6.91
CA SER A 160 -7.74 -3.08 6.97
C SER A 160 -7.27 -3.46 8.38
N LEU A 161 -7.25 -2.50 9.30
CA LEU A 161 -6.90 -2.65 10.71
C LEU A 161 -8.14 -2.52 11.63
N PHE A 162 -8.95 -1.48 11.44
CA PHE A 162 -10.10 -1.14 12.29
C PHE A 162 -11.43 -1.68 11.79
N GLY A 163 -11.44 -2.28 10.59
CA GLY A 163 -12.63 -2.87 10.00
C GLY A 163 -13.20 -4.03 10.82
N PRO A 164 -14.39 -4.52 10.43
CA PRO A 164 -15.01 -5.64 11.11
C PRO A 164 -14.16 -6.91 10.94
N VAL A 165 -13.97 -7.65 12.03
CA VAL A 165 -13.43 -9.01 12.00
C VAL A 165 -14.58 -10.00 11.81
N ASP A 166 -14.36 -11.07 11.05
CA ASP A 166 -15.36 -12.13 10.89
C ASP A 166 -15.73 -12.73 12.26
N ARG A 167 -17.03 -12.70 12.58
CA ARG A 167 -17.60 -13.21 13.83
C ARG A 167 -17.33 -14.70 14.08
N HIS A 168 -17.05 -15.47 13.03
CA HIS A 168 -16.75 -16.90 13.12
C HIS A 168 -15.31 -17.16 13.58
N LEU A 169 -14.42 -16.16 13.47
CA LEU A 169 -13.05 -16.24 13.95
C LEU A 169 -13.00 -16.00 15.45
N GLN A 170 -12.50 -17.00 16.18
CA GLN A 170 -12.36 -16.94 17.63
C GLN A 170 -10.88 -17.12 18.00
N PRO A 171 -10.26 -16.11 18.64
CA PRO A 171 -8.84 -16.18 18.96
C PRO A 171 -8.59 -17.19 20.09
N VAL A 172 -7.38 -17.74 20.14
CA VAL A 172 -6.90 -18.51 21.30
C VAL A 172 -6.93 -17.66 22.58
N ARG A 173 -6.88 -18.31 23.76
CA ARG A 173 -7.02 -17.62 25.05
C ARG A 173 -5.89 -16.61 25.33
N ASP A 174 -4.68 -16.90 24.85
CA ASP A 174 -3.49 -16.11 25.12
C ASP A 174 -3.43 -14.86 24.22
N THR A 175 -4.36 -13.93 24.44
CA THR A 175 -4.41 -12.64 23.73
C THR A 175 -4.52 -11.46 24.68
N CYS A 176 -4.06 -10.30 24.21
CA CYS A 176 -4.21 -9.02 24.89
C CYS A 176 -5.13 -8.12 24.07
N LEU A 177 -6.29 -7.73 24.63
CA LEU A 177 -7.18 -6.73 24.05
C LEU A 177 -6.89 -5.37 24.69
N SER A 178 -6.57 -4.38 23.88
CA SER A 178 -6.39 -3.00 24.31
C SER A 178 -6.79 -2.05 23.18
N ALA A 179 -7.43 -0.93 23.52
CA ALA A 179 -7.90 0.06 22.55
C ALA A 179 -8.72 -0.54 21.39
N GLY A 180 -9.57 -1.54 21.68
CA GLY A 180 -10.41 -2.22 20.69
C GLY A 180 -9.66 -3.15 19.72
N LEU A 181 -8.33 -3.27 19.79
CA LEU A 181 -7.54 -4.16 18.96
C LEU A 181 -6.85 -5.24 19.79
N ARG A 182 -6.72 -6.43 19.22
CA ARG A 182 -6.21 -7.61 19.90
C ARG A 182 -4.85 -8.02 19.35
N LEU A 183 -3.95 -8.39 20.27
CA LEU A 183 -2.67 -9.02 19.96
C LEU A 183 -2.69 -10.46 20.44
N GLY A 184 -2.21 -11.37 19.61
CA GLY A 184 -1.88 -12.73 19.99
C GLY A 184 -0.49 -12.80 20.61
N LYS A 185 -0.08 -14.02 20.98
CA LYS A 185 1.23 -14.29 21.56
C LYS A 185 1.93 -15.41 20.82
N THR A 186 3.24 -15.24 20.62
CA THR A 186 4.10 -16.29 20.07
C THR A 186 4.22 -17.49 21.00
N HIS A 187 4.65 -18.62 20.44
CA HIS A 187 4.98 -19.82 21.21
C HIS A 187 6.48 -20.15 21.14
N GLY A 188 6.87 -21.21 21.87
CA GLY A 188 8.24 -21.74 21.85
C GLY A 188 9.15 -21.15 22.95
N PRO A 189 10.46 -21.44 22.89
CA PRO A 189 11.44 -20.82 23.75
C PRO A 189 11.41 -19.29 23.58
N ASN A 190 11.50 -18.53 24.67
CA ASN A 190 11.36 -17.06 24.64
C ASN A 190 9.99 -16.54 24.13
N ALA A 191 8.93 -17.35 24.22
CA ALA A 191 7.56 -16.93 23.93
C ALA A 191 7.13 -15.67 24.70
N GLY A 192 6.08 -15.02 24.19
CA GLY A 192 5.45 -13.85 24.82
C GLY A 192 5.57 -12.56 24.01
N PHE A 193 6.30 -12.60 22.89
CA PHE A 193 6.23 -11.54 21.89
C PHE A 193 4.83 -11.46 21.29
N ASP A 194 4.47 -10.26 20.83
CA ASP A 194 3.20 -10.02 20.17
C ASP A 194 3.20 -10.65 18.77
N ASP A 195 2.11 -11.34 18.44
CA ASP A 195 1.79 -11.85 17.10
C ASP A 195 0.35 -11.39 16.74
N LEU A 196 -0.09 -11.69 15.53
CA LEU A 196 -1.51 -11.61 15.20
C LEU A 196 -2.32 -12.47 16.18
N PRO A 197 -3.52 -12.01 16.59
CA PRO A 197 -4.44 -12.89 17.28
C PRO A 197 -4.84 -13.99 16.29
N ARG A 198 -4.69 -15.27 16.66
CA ARG A 198 -4.95 -16.39 15.75
C ARG A 198 -5.96 -17.36 16.34
N THR A 199 -6.71 -18.05 15.48
CA THR A 199 -7.50 -19.22 15.84
C THR A 199 -6.57 -20.42 16.14
N ARG A 200 -7.13 -21.53 16.62
CA ARG A 200 -6.34 -22.76 16.84
C ARG A 200 -5.75 -23.31 15.54
N GLN A 201 -6.37 -23.01 14.41
CA GLN A 201 -5.94 -23.39 13.06
C GLN A 201 -4.95 -22.38 12.47
N GLY A 202 -4.55 -21.35 13.22
CA GLY A 202 -3.58 -20.34 12.79
C GLY A 202 -4.16 -19.19 11.97
N GLU A 203 -5.47 -19.22 11.68
CA GLU A 203 -6.15 -18.17 10.93
C GLU A 203 -6.14 -16.86 11.73
N ALA A 204 -5.70 -15.77 11.10
CA ALA A 204 -5.59 -14.48 11.76
C ALA A 204 -6.97 -13.90 12.07
N VAL A 205 -7.18 -13.39 13.27
CA VAL A 205 -8.44 -12.80 13.74
C VAL A 205 -8.36 -11.28 13.55
N ILE A 206 -8.28 -10.86 12.28
CA ILE A 206 -8.07 -9.48 11.85
C ILE A 206 -9.05 -9.06 10.76
N ALA A 207 -9.17 -7.75 10.53
CA ALA A 207 -10.15 -7.18 9.60
C ALA A 207 -9.83 -7.50 8.12
N ASP A 208 -8.55 -7.46 7.73
CA ASP A 208 -8.09 -7.91 6.42
C ASP A 208 -7.19 -9.14 6.52
N GLN A 209 -7.70 -10.30 6.11
CA GLN A 209 -6.95 -11.56 6.09
C GLN A 209 -5.71 -11.52 5.20
N ARG A 210 -5.64 -10.63 4.21
CA ARG A 210 -4.45 -10.48 3.34
C ARG A 210 -3.23 -9.99 4.12
N ASN A 211 -3.45 -9.35 5.28
CA ASN A 211 -2.36 -8.95 6.17
C ASN A 211 -1.70 -10.15 6.89
N ASP A 212 -2.18 -11.38 6.70
CA ASP A 212 -1.49 -12.63 7.07
C ASP A 212 -0.96 -13.42 5.85
N SER A 213 -0.78 -12.78 4.69
CA SER A 213 -0.28 -13.49 3.48
C SER A 213 1.22 -13.82 3.54
N ASN A 214 1.99 -13.10 4.34
CA ASN A 214 3.37 -13.41 4.65
C ASN A 214 3.75 -12.80 6.01
N LEU A 215 4.80 -13.35 6.63
CA LEU A 215 5.23 -12.93 7.95
C LEU A 215 5.59 -11.43 8.05
N GLY A 216 6.12 -10.83 6.97
CA GLY A 216 6.48 -9.42 6.97
C GLY A 216 5.29 -8.49 7.12
N ILE A 217 4.21 -8.72 6.36
CA ILE A 217 2.97 -7.95 6.53
C ILE A 217 2.32 -8.27 7.88
N ALA A 218 2.31 -9.53 8.31
CA ALA A 218 1.73 -9.93 9.59
C ALA A 218 2.37 -9.16 10.75
N GLN A 219 3.69 -9.08 10.77
CA GLN A 219 4.42 -8.29 11.79
C GLN A 219 4.22 -6.79 11.64
N PHE A 220 4.08 -6.27 10.41
CA PHE A 220 3.73 -4.86 10.21
C PHE A 220 2.33 -4.55 10.77
N HIS A 221 1.35 -5.43 10.58
CA HIS A 221 0.01 -5.30 11.15
C HIS A 221 0.04 -5.33 12.69
N VAL A 222 0.87 -6.19 13.29
CA VAL A 222 1.14 -6.17 14.74
C VAL A 222 1.75 -4.83 15.17
N ALA A 223 2.72 -4.30 14.42
CA ALA A 223 3.35 -3.02 14.72
C ALA A 223 2.34 -1.86 14.69
N MET A 224 1.46 -1.82 13.68
CA MET A 224 0.37 -0.85 13.59
C MET A 224 -0.64 -0.99 14.72
N THR A 225 -0.95 -2.23 15.13
CA THR A 225 -1.80 -2.49 16.31
C THR A 225 -1.18 -1.95 17.58
N ARG A 226 0.11 -2.23 17.82
CA ARG A 226 0.86 -1.71 18.97
C ARG A 226 0.96 -0.19 18.95
N PHE A 227 1.15 0.40 17.77
CA PHE A 227 1.16 1.85 17.59
C PHE A 227 -0.18 2.46 18.01
N HIS A 228 -1.31 1.91 17.54
CA HIS A 228 -2.63 2.39 17.97
C HIS A 228 -2.84 2.26 19.48
N GLN A 229 -2.46 1.14 20.08
CA GLN A 229 -2.55 0.95 21.54
C GLN A 229 -1.68 1.97 22.30
N ALA A 230 -0.52 2.34 21.77
CA ALA A 230 0.33 3.39 22.32
C ALA A 230 -0.32 4.79 22.17
N VAL A 231 -0.96 5.09 21.04
CA VAL A 231 -1.74 6.32 20.83
C VAL A 231 -2.87 6.40 21.86
N ALA A 232 -3.67 5.35 22.01
CA ALA A 232 -4.76 5.32 22.99
C ALA A 232 -4.25 5.49 24.43
N SER A 233 -3.11 4.86 24.77
CA SER A 233 -2.47 5.03 26.08
C SER A 233 -1.93 6.45 26.30
N ARG A 234 -1.47 7.11 25.25
CA ARG A 234 -0.94 8.47 25.28
C ARG A 234 -2.03 9.55 25.34
N PHE A 235 -3.21 9.24 24.78
CA PHE A 235 -4.37 10.12 24.69
C PHE A 235 -5.62 9.48 25.32
N PRO A 236 -5.57 9.12 26.63
CA PRO A 236 -6.62 8.34 27.28
C PRO A 236 -7.94 9.11 27.48
N HIS A 237 -7.93 10.42 27.29
CA HIS A 237 -9.10 11.29 27.43
C HIS A 237 -9.82 11.53 26.09
N GLU A 238 -9.19 11.18 24.97
CA GLU A 238 -9.80 11.29 23.65
C GLU A 238 -10.78 10.13 23.43
N SER A 239 -11.79 10.35 22.60
CA SER A 239 -12.70 9.27 22.19
C SER A 239 -11.98 8.21 21.36
N GLU A 240 -12.54 7.00 21.27
CA GLU A 240 -11.97 5.94 20.42
C GLU A 240 -11.85 6.39 18.96
N ASP A 241 -12.83 7.13 18.45
CA ASP A 241 -12.81 7.66 17.08
C ASP A 241 -11.68 8.67 16.87
N GLU A 242 -11.40 9.51 17.87
CA GLU A 242 -10.30 10.47 17.82
C GLU A 242 -8.94 9.77 17.93
N GLN A 243 -8.79 8.76 18.79
CA GLN A 243 -7.57 7.93 18.86
C GLN A 243 -7.29 7.23 17.52
N ARG A 244 -8.33 6.71 16.86
CA ARG A 244 -8.23 6.15 15.51
C ARG A 244 -7.87 7.23 14.49
N SER A 245 -8.45 8.44 14.60
CA SER A 245 -8.11 9.59 13.76
C SER A 245 -6.64 9.96 13.84
N ILE A 246 -6.09 10.08 15.04
CA ILE A 246 -4.68 10.34 15.28
C ILE A 246 -3.83 9.24 14.64
N THR A 247 -4.21 7.98 14.80
CA THR A 247 -3.48 6.84 14.21
C THR A 247 -3.48 6.90 12.69
N ARG A 248 -4.64 7.15 12.06
CA ARG A 248 -4.78 7.33 10.60
C ARG A 248 -3.91 8.46 10.10
N GLN A 249 -3.95 9.63 10.74
CA GLN A 249 -3.18 10.80 10.33
C GLN A 249 -1.67 10.55 10.37
N HIS A 250 -1.17 9.84 11.39
CA HIS A 250 0.24 9.45 11.45
C HIS A 250 0.60 8.45 10.37
N PHE A 251 -0.24 7.44 10.11
CA PHE A 251 -0.03 6.51 9.01
C PHE A 251 0.01 7.24 7.66
N GLN A 252 -0.97 8.12 7.40
CA GLN A 252 -1.01 8.94 6.19
C GLN A 252 0.22 9.84 6.06
N ALA A 253 0.72 10.41 7.15
CA ALA A 253 1.97 11.17 7.16
C ALA A 253 3.18 10.29 6.81
N VAL A 254 3.29 9.08 7.37
CA VAL A 254 4.34 8.12 6.99
C VAL A 254 4.25 7.76 5.52
N VAL A 255 3.05 7.50 4.99
CA VAL A 255 2.86 7.23 3.56
C VAL A 255 3.36 8.41 2.73
N LEU A 256 2.89 9.61 3.07
CA LEU A 256 3.10 10.80 2.26
C LEU A 256 4.55 11.32 2.32
N PHE A 257 5.15 11.37 3.51
CA PHE A 257 6.45 12.01 3.74
C PHE A 257 7.63 11.04 3.77
N ASP A 258 7.38 9.74 3.94
CA ASP A 258 8.42 8.72 4.01
C ASP A 258 8.31 7.70 2.87
N TYR A 259 7.23 6.93 2.80
CA TYR A 259 7.07 5.88 1.78
C TYR A 259 7.14 6.41 0.35
N LEU A 260 6.29 7.38 0.01
CA LEU A 260 6.23 7.92 -1.36
C LEU A 260 7.51 8.63 -1.76
N LYS A 261 8.23 9.23 -0.81
CA LYS A 261 9.52 9.88 -1.05
C LYS A 261 10.60 8.89 -1.50
N HIS A 262 10.53 7.64 -1.06
CA HIS A 262 11.48 6.59 -1.43
C HIS A 262 11.09 5.86 -2.72
N VAL A 263 9.79 5.79 -3.02
CA VAL A 263 9.26 5.00 -4.14
C VAL A 263 9.08 5.82 -5.42
N ILE A 264 8.68 7.08 -5.31
CA ILE A 264 8.42 7.95 -6.46
C ILE A 264 9.71 8.66 -6.88
N ASP A 265 9.86 8.91 -8.19
CA ASP A 265 10.93 9.77 -8.71
C ASP A 265 10.98 11.12 -7.93
N PRO A 266 12.16 11.54 -7.43
CA PRO A 266 12.27 12.73 -6.60
C PRO A 266 11.81 14.03 -7.27
N VAL A 267 11.87 14.13 -8.60
CA VAL A 267 11.36 15.30 -9.34
C VAL A 267 9.83 15.30 -9.31
N VAL A 268 9.20 14.17 -9.64
CA VAL A 268 7.73 14.01 -9.62
C VAL A 268 7.17 14.24 -8.22
N TYR A 269 7.81 13.65 -7.20
CA TYR A 269 7.41 13.84 -5.80
C TYR A 269 7.39 15.32 -5.41
N ARG A 270 8.49 16.05 -5.69
CA ARG A 270 8.62 17.47 -5.34
C ARG A 270 7.62 18.34 -6.12
N ASP A 271 7.35 18.01 -7.37
CA ASP A 271 6.39 18.74 -8.20
C ASP A 271 4.96 18.62 -7.67
N VAL A 272 4.50 17.40 -7.37
CA VAL A 272 3.16 17.18 -6.82
C VAL A 272 2.98 17.94 -5.51
N PHE A 273 4.00 17.95 -4.64
CA PHE A 273 3.98 18.70 -3.38
C PHE A 273 3.93 20.21 -3.56
N ARG A 274 4.69 20.76 -4.50
CA ARG A 274 4.78 22.21 -4.71
C ARG A 274 3.58 22.75 -5.46
N ASN A 275 3.16 22.01 -6.47
CA ASN A 275 2.29 22.54 -7.49
C ASN A 275 0.91 21.87 -7.46
N GLY A 276 0.78 20.66 -6.89
CA GLY A 276 -0.46 19.86 -6.84
C GLY A 276 -0.51 18.73 -7.88
N ARG A 277 -1.61 17.97 -7.88
CA ARG A 277 -1.84 16.84 -8.79
C ARG A 277 -2.13 17.32 -10.22
N ALA A 278 -1.70 16.54 -11.22
CA ALA A 278 -1.90 16.88 -12.64
C ALA A 278 -2.91 15.98 -13.37
N VAL A 279 -3.06 14.72 -12.96
CA VAL A 279 -3.84 13.71 -13.70
C VAL A 279 -5.08 13.28 -12.93
N VAL A 280 -4.91 12.82 -11.69
CA VAL A 280 -6.03 12.33 -10.87
C VAL A 280 -6.53 13.47 -9.99
N ARG A 281 -7.78 13.88 -10.20
CA ARG A 281 -8.40 15.04 -9.53
C ARG A 281 -7.48 16.28 -9.52
N PRO A 282 -7.13 16.81 -10.70
CA PRO A 282 -6.23 17.97 -10.79
C PRO A 282 -6.84 19.25 -10.20
N ASP A 283 -8.17 19.31 -10.08
CA ASP A 283 -8.87 20.42 -9.44
C ASP A 283 -9.08 20.20 -7.93
N SER A 284 -9.49 21.26 -7.25
CA SER A 284 -9.80 21.26 -5.82
C SER A 284 -11.23 20.79 -5.51
N SER A 285 -11.84 19.97 -6.39
CA SER A 285 -13.24 19.52 -6.28
C SER A 285 -13.48 18.46 -5.20
N PHE A 286 -12.63 18.39 -4.17
CA PHE A 286 -12.68 17.39 -3.10
C PHE A 286 -14.07 17.22 -2.48
N ASP A 287 -14.87 18.29 -2.46
CA ASP A 287 -16.17 18.35 -1.78
C ASP A 287 -17.36 17.94 -2.67
N LYS A 288 -17.16 17.69 -3.98
CA LYS A 288 -18.28 17.50 -4.92
C LYS A 288 -18.62 16.04 -5.23
N GLU A 289 -17.62 15.17 -5.24
CA GLU A 289 -17.75 13.78 -5.68
C GLU A 289 -16.85 12.88 -4.82
N PRO A 290 -17.24 11.63 -4.49
CA PRO A 290 -16.39 10.70 -3.74
C PRO A 290 -15.19 10.24 -4.59
N PHE A 291 -14.02 10.15 -3.97
CA PHE A 291 -12.81 9.69 -4.67
C PHE A 291 -12.93 8.23 -5.10
N LEU A 292 -12.72 7.97 -6.38
CA LEU A 292 -12.67 6.62 -6.94
C LEU A 292 -11.21 6.29 -7.27
N LEU A 293 -10.68 5.22 -6.69
CA LEU A 293 -9.32 4.76 -6.97
C LEU A 293 -9.23 4.31 -8.44
N PRO A 294 -8.29 4.80 -9.25
CA PRO A 294 -8.16 4.33 -10.62
C PRO A 294 -7.78 2.85 -10.70
N VAL A 295 -8.47 2.09 -11.56
CA VAL A 295 -8.18 0.68 -11.81
C VAL A 295 -6.75 0.50 -12.35
N GLU A 296 -6.28 1.42 -13.19
CA GLU A 296 -4.94 1.38 -13.76
C GLU A 296 -3.88 1.58 -12.68
N PHE A 297 -4.16 2.42 -11.68
CA PHE A 297 -3.28 2.55 -10.53
C PHE A 297 -3.24 1.25 -9.72
N ALA A 298 -4.40 0.70 -9.35
CA ALA A 298 -4.48 -0.47 -8.48
C ALA A 298 -4.00 -1.77 -9.14
N ALA A 299 -4.35 -1.99 -10.41
CA ALA A 299 -4.08 -3.23 -11.13
C ALA A 299 -2.77 -3.21 -11.92
N ALA A 300 -2.25 -2.04 -12.31
CA ALA A 300 -1.00 -1.94 -13.06
C ALA A 300 0.08 -1.19 -12.27
N CYS A 301 -0.12 0.10 -11.96
CA CYS A 301 0.97 0.91 -11.40
C CYS A 301 1.46 0.42 -10.04
N PHE A 302 0.56 0.07 -9.11
CA PHE A 302 0.94 -0.30 -7.74
C PHE A 302 1.37 -1.77 -7.58
N ARG A 303 1.49 -2.53 -8.68
CA ARG A 303 1.93 -3.93 -8.68
C ARG A 303 3.44 -4.13 -8.62
N PHE A 304 4.25 -3.05 -8.67
CA PHE A 304 5.72 -3.12 -8.59
C PHE A 304 6.22 -3.78 -7.28
N GLY A 305 5.40 -3.83 -6.23
CA GLY A 305 5.76 -4.44 -4.94
C GLY A 305 6.22 -5.89 -5.04
N HIS A 306 5.71 -6.67 -6.01
CA HIS A 306 6.16 -8.06 -6.22
C HIS A 306 7.62 -8.14 -6.65
N SER A 307 8.12 -7.13 -7.37
CA SER A 307 9.53 -7.04 -7.79
C SER A 307 10.45 -6.55 -6.67
N MET A 308 9.90 -5.99 -5.59
CA MET A 308 10.65 -5.55 -4.42
C MET A 308 10.84 -6.65 -3.36
N VAL A 309 10.13 -7.78 -3.51
CA VAL A 309 10.27 -8.91 -2.60
C VAL A 309 11.62 -9.57 -2.83
N ARG A 310 12.38 -9.77 -1.74
CA ARG A 310 13.68 -10.44 -1.79
C ARG A 310 13.49 -11.95 -1.57
N SER A 311 14.26 -12.76 -2.30
CA SER A 311 14.29 -14.21 -2.09
C SER A 311 14.87 -14.59 -0.73
N GLU A 312 15.83 -13.79 -0.24
CA GLU A 312 16.51 -14.00 1.04
C GLU A 312 16.73 -12.70 1.80
N TYR A 313 16.67 -12.82 3.13
CA TYR A 313 16.93 -11.76 4.09
C TYR A 313 18.13 -12.17 4.94
N MET A 314 19.11 -11.28 5.14
CA MET A 314 20.33 -11.58 5.89
C MET A 314 20.03 -11.98 7.36
N THR A 315 19.04 -11.33 7.94
CA THR A 315 18.57 -11.59 9.30
C THR A 315 17.06 -11.41 9.35
N TRP A 316 16.37 -12.24 10.12
CA TRP A 316 14.95 -12.06 10.43
C TRP A 316 14.67 -12.47 11.87
N GLY A 317 14.24 -11.52 12.71
CA GLY A 317 14.14 -11.75 14.15
C GLY A 317 15.47 -12.18 14.73
N ARG A 318 15.52 -13.35 15.37
CA ARG A 318 16.75 -13.96 15.90
C ARG A 318 17.45 -14.91 14.93
N GLN A 319 16.90 -15.07 13.72
CA GLN A 319 17.44 -15.98 12.73
C GLN A 319 18.57 -15.32 11.93
N ASN A 320 19.66 -16.07 11.75
CA ASN A 320 20.74 -15.73 10.83
C ASN A 320 20.35 -16.12 9.39
N GLY A 321 19.28 -15.49 8.91
CA GLY A 321 18.70 -15.73 7.60
C GLY A 321 17.17 -15.78 7.65
N GLY A 322 16.53 -15.37 6.57
CA GLY A 322 15.10 -15.56 6.34
C GLY A 322 14.87 -15.84 4.87
N ALA A 323 14.66 -17.09 4.48
CA ALA A 323 14.23 -17.38 3.12
C ALA A 323 12.77 -16.94 2.93
N LEU A 324 12.44 -16.34 1.79
CA LEU A 324 11.07 -15.90 1.49
C LEU A 324 10.07 -17.05 1.66
N ALA A 325 10.42 -18.25 1.19
CA ALA A 325 9.61 -19.46 1.36
C ALA A 325 9.23 -19.69 2.82
N ARG A 326 10.20 -19.53 3.74
CA ARG A 326 9.94 -19.69 5.18
C ARG A 326 9.06 -18.58 5.75
N LEU A 327 9.21 -17.35 5.27
CA LEU A 327 8.33 -16.24 5.68
C LEU A 327 6.88 -16.44 5.21
N LEU A 328 6.68 -17.10 4.06
CA LEU A 328 5.36 -17.49 3.57
C LEU A 328 4.76 -18.63 4.41
N GLU A 329 5.57 -19.62 4.79
CA GLU A 329 5.15 -20.75 5.63
C GLU A 329 4.63 -20.29 7.01
N LEU A 330 5.18 -19.22 7.58
CA LEU A 330 4.86 -18.72 8.92
C LEU A 330 3.58 -17.87 8.96
N THR A 331 2.54 -18.37 8.30
CA THR A 331 1.20 -17.76 8.19
C THR A 331 0.13 -18.86 8.21
N HIS A 332 -1.15 -18.48 8.25
CA HIS A 332 -2.25 -19.45 8.18
C HIS A 332 -2.17 -20.36 6.94
N LEU A 333 -2.02 -19.75 5.76
CA LEU A 333 -2.01 -20.48 4.49
C LEU A 333 -0.68 -21.21 4.25
N GLY A 334 0.39 -20.79 4.92
CA GLY A 334 1.72 -21.37 4.78
C GLY A 334 1.94 -22.68 5.52
N GLY A 335 1.10 -23.02 6.51
CA GLY A 335 1.14 -24.30 7.23
C GLY A 335 2.33 -24.49 8.19
N GLY A 336 3.17 -23.48 8.39
CA GLY A 336 4.35 -23.51 9.25
C GLY A 336 4.13 -23.04 10.69
N LEU A 337 2.87 -22.74 11.06
CA LEU A 337 2.48 -22.38 12.43
C LEU A 337 2.27 -23.63 13.29
N GLU A 338 2.69 -23.60 14.55
CA GLU A 338 2.47 -24.71 15.50
C GLU A 338 1.36 -24.32 16.48
N ASP A 339 0.35 -25.19 16.62
CA ASP A 339 -0.89 -24.88 17.36
C ASP A 339 -1.52 -23.53 16.98
N GLY A 340 -1.35 -23.14 15.71
CA GLY A 340 -1.84 -21.88 15.18
C GLY A 340 -1.09 -20.64 15.68
N ARG A 341 0.16 -20.78 16.16
CA ARG A 341 0.97 -19.67 16.68
C ARG A 341 2.32 -19.56 15.96
N LEU A 342 2.82 -18.33 15.90
CA LEU A 342 4.13 -18.00 15.38
C LEU A 342 5.23 -18.35 16.40
N PRO A 343 6.34 -19.01 16.01
CA PRO A 343 7.46 -19.23 16.91
C PRO A 343 8.18 -17.92 17.24
N ALA A 344 8.51 -17.71 18.51
CA ALA A 344 9.07 -16.47 19.05
C ALA A 344 10.34 -15.96 18.33
N ASP A 345 11.23 -16.87 17.92
CA ASP A 345 12.52 -16.49 17.32
C ASP A 345 12.39 -15.87 15.92
N TRP A 346 11.19 -15.88 15.34
CA TRP A 346 10.88 -15.27 14.04
C TRP A 346 10.31 -13.85 14.14
N VAL A 347 10.07 -13.33 15.35
CA VAL A 347 9.61 -11.94 15.54
C VAL A 347 10.76 -10.96 15.44
N VAL A 348 10.62 -9.95 14.57
CA VAL A 348 11.50 -8.78 14.52
C VAL A 348 11.16 -7.87 15.70
N HIS A 349 12.14 -7.60 16.56
CA HIS A 349 11.98 -6.80 17.78
C HIS A 349 13.13 -5.83 18.00
#